data_AF-A0A0F4JZK9-F1
#
_entry.id   AF-A0A0F4JZK9-F1
#
_cell.length_a   1.000
_cell.length_b   1.000
_cell.length_c   1.000
_cell.angle_alpha   90.00
_cell.angle_beta   90.00
_cell.angle_gamma   90.00
#
_symmetry.space_group_name_H-M   'P 1'
#
loop_
_entity.id
_entity.type
_entity.pdbx_description
1 polymer ?
#
loop_
_entity_poly.entity_id
_entity_poly.type
_entity_poly.pdbx_seq_one_letter_code
_entity_poly.pdbx_strand_id
1 'polypeptide(L)'
;MNRHRTALSALLAAAALLTGALAAASPSAAADPPSSFRPGQTPGFWTAERMRQATPLDVTASPGGARTAPVPAAPPTRVPPTSPTAFPQAGGAWTGGGAVVKTSGRVFFTFQGRTASCSGDSITSQNGSTVITAGHCVKYQGAWHTNWIFVPGYDNGNAPYGQWAATKTLATDQWAASEDMNMDVGLAVVAPLNGRTLSQTVGAQGIQFNGGYNKKMYSFGFPAAAPYDGTKLVYCSANTGKDFLLTKDHSMSCNMTGGSSGGPWFQDFDESTGLGTQVSVNSFGYNFLPNTMFGPYFGPEAKAAYDKAQTS
;
A
#
# COMPACT_ATOMS: atom_id res chain seq x y z
N MET A 1 -40.22 42.42 -75.64
CA MET A 1 -41.32 41.46 -75.86
C MET A 1 -40.72 40.09 -76.13
N ASN A 2 -41.10 39.10 -75.33
CA ASN A 2 -40.66 37.71 -75.45
C ASN A 2 -41.12 37.03 -76.75
N ARG A 3 -40.29 36.10 -77.27
CA ARG A 3 -40.58 34.73 -77.75
C ARG A 3 -39.38 34.25 -78.57
N HIS A 4 -38.42 33.54 -77.98
CA HIS A 4 -38.31 32.08 -77.87
C HIS A 4 -38.54 31.30 -79.17
N ARG A 5 -37.54 30.52 -79.62
CA ARG A 5 -37.51 29.04 -79.49
C ARG A 5 -36.37 28.35 -80.29
N THR A 6 -35.55 27.59 -79.55
CA THR A 6 -35.11 26.18 -79.77
C THR A 6 -34.19 25.83 -80.95
N ALA A 7 -33.21 24.91 -80.90
CA ALA A 7 -32.72 23.98 -79.88
C ALA A 7 -31.51 23.18 -80.45
N LEU A 8 -30.59 22.73 -79.57
CA LEU A 8 -29.81 21.45 -79.53
C LEU A 8 -28.89 21.10 -80.75
N SER A 9 -27.67 20.55 -80.64
CA SER A 9 -26.95 19.72 -79.64
C SER A 9 -25.44 19.71 -79.94
N ALA A 10 -24.58 19.47 -78.94
CA ALA A 10 -23.38 18.62 -79.07
C ALA A 10 -22.76 18.30 -77.68
N LEU A 11 -22.39 17.03 -77.50
CA LEU A 11 -21.82 16.41 -76.30
C LEU A 11 -20.42 16.95 -75.95
N LEU A 12 -20.08 16.94 -74.66
CA LEU A 12 -18.71 16.70 -74.16
C LEU A 12 -18.77 16.03 -72.78
N ALA A 13 -18.10 14.88 -72.69
CA ALA A 13 -17.94 14.10 -71.47
C ALA A 13 -16.95 14.76 -70.51
N ALA A 14 -17.29 14.83 -69.21
CA ALA A 14 -16.38 15.25 -68.16
C ALA A 14 -16.07 14.05 -67.24
N ALA A 15 -14.79 13.70 -67.17
CA ALA A 15 -14.26 12.75 -66.21
C ALA A 15 -14.14 13.43 -64.83
N ALA A 16 -14.74 12.84 -63.80
CA ALA A 16 -14.55 13.25 -62.41
C ALA A 16 -13.72 12.19 -61.68
N LEU A 17 -12.55 12.60 -61.19
CA LEU A 17 -11.67 11.83 -60.30
C LEU A 17 -12.32 11.72 -58.92
N LEU A 18 -12.62 10.49 -58.46
CA LEU A 18 -12.93 10.21 -57.06
C LEU A 18 -11.62 9.97 -56.29
N THR A 19 -11.19 10.96 -55.51
CA THR A 19 -10.19 10.76 -54.45
C THR A 19 -10.90 10.31 -53.18
N GLY A 20 -10.85 9.00 -52.90
CA GLY A 20 -11.29 8.44 -51.62
C GLY A 20 -10.30 8.80 -50.51
N ALA A 21 -10.73 9.59 -49.54
CA ALA A 21 -9.99 9.82 -48.31
C ALA A 21 -10.14 8.60 -47.40
N LEU A 22 -9.12 7.72 -47.37
CA LEU A 22 -8.92 6.75 -46.30
C LEU A 22 -8.48 7.52 -45.05
N ALA A 23 -9.42 7.85 -44.17
CA ALA A 23 -9.10 8.29 -42.82
C ALA A 23 -8.50 7.07 -42.06
N ALA A 24 -7.18 7.03 -41.94
CA ALA A 24 -6.51 6.12 -41.04
C ALA A 24 -6.97 6.45 -39.61
N ALA A 25 -7.72 5.53 -38.98
CA ALA A 25 -8.02 5.64 -37.57
C ALA A 25 -6.71 5.54 -36.79
N SER A 26 -6.34 6.60 -36.09
CA SER A 26 -5.20 6.59 -35.17
C SER A 26 -5.44 5.51 -34.11
N PRO A 27 -4.45 4.66 -33.77
CA PRO A 27 -4.59 3.74 -32.66
C PRO A 27 -4.89 4.54 -31.39
N SER A 28 -6.01 4.23 -30.74
CA SER A 28 -6.32 4.77 -29.42
C SER A 28 -5.26 4.26 -28.47
N ALA A 29 -4.40 5.15 -27.98
CA ALA A 29 -3.52 4.84 -26.86
C ALA A 29 -4.45 4.43 -25.70
N ALA A 30 -4.35 3.17 -25.27
CA ALA A 30 -5.00 2.74 -24.04
C ALA A 30 -4.54 3.69 -22.94
N ALA A 31 -5.47 4.43 -22.33
CA ALA A 31 -5.14 5.28 -21.19
C ALA A 31 -4.57 4.39 -20.09
N ASP A 32 -3.45 4.81 -19.48
CA ASP A 32 -2.91 4.12 -18.32
C ASP A 32 -4.01 3.99 -17.25
N PRO A 33 -4.12 2.83 -16.58
CA PRO A 33 -5.11 2.65 -15.53
C PRO A 33 -4.91 3.73 -14.46
N PRO A 34 -6.01 4.32 -13.92
CA PRO A 34 -5.89 5.44 -13.00
C PRO A 34 -5.16 5.00 -11.74
N SER A 35 -4.18 5.79 -11.28
CA SER A 35 -3.44 5.54 -10.03
C SER A 35 -4.16 5.97 -8.76
N SER A 36 -5.43 6.36 -8.88
CA SER A 36 -6.29 6.64 -7.74
C SER A 36 -7.73 6.20 -7.97
N PHE A 37 -8.44 5.96 -6.89
CA PHE A 37 -9.83 5.53 -6.87
C PHE A 37 -10.58 6.21 -5.72
N ARG A 38 -11.89 6.44 -5.88
CA ARG A 38 -12.78 6.93 -4.82
C ARG A 38 -13.65 5.77 -4.34
N PRO A 39 -13.35 5.15 -3.19
CA PRO A 39 -14.17 4.08 -2.66
C PRO A 39 -15.58 4.58 -2.38
N GLY A 40 -16.60 3.87 -2.88
CA GLY A 40 -17.95 4.04 -2.38
C GLY A 40 -18.01 3.70 -0.90
N GLN A 41 -18.55 4.59 -0.07
CA GLN A 41 -18.72 4.35 1.36
C GLN A 41 -20.07 3.71 1.65
N THR A 42 -20.07 2.69 2.50
CA THR A 42 -21.29 2.11 3.05
C THR A 42 -21.22 2.26 4.58
N PRO A 43 -21.76 3.35 5.16
CA PRO A 43 -21.82 3.53 6.60
C PRO A 43 -22.39 2.29 7.29
N GLY A 44 -21.78 1.86 8.39
CA GLY A 44 -22.19 0.65 9.11
C GLY A 44 -21.77 -0.67 8.46
N PHE A 45 -21.03 -0.65 7.34
CA PHE A 45 -20.50 -1.88 6.73
C PHE A 45 -19.49 -2.59 7.64
N TRP A 46 -18.67 -1.90 8.44
CA TRP A 46 -17.72 -2.57 9.32
C TRP A 46 -18.22 -2.69 10.76
N THR A 47 -18.67 -3.89 11.13
CA THR A 47 -18.94 -4.27 12.51
C THR A 47 -17.69 -4.89 13.15
N ALA A 48 -17.64 -4.94 14.48
CA ALA A 48 -16.58 -5.64 15.22
C ALA A 48 -16.41 -7.09 14.73
N GLU A 49 -17.53 -7.78 14.48
CA GLU A 49 -17.53 -9.15 13.98
C GLU A 49 -16.93 -9.26 12.58
N ARG A 50 -17.34 -8.39 11.65
CA ARG A 50 -16.79 -8.39 10.28
C ARG A 50 -15.29 -8.06 10.27
N MET A 51 -14.84 -7.18 11.17
CA MET A 51 -13.40 -6.89 11.33
C MET A 51 -12.63 -8.09 11.86
N ARG A 52 -13.17 -8.81 12.86
CA ARG A 52 -12.54 -10.04 13.39
C ARG A 52 -12.45 -11.15 12.36
N GLN A 53 -13.46 -11.27 11.49
CA GLN A 53 -13.52 -12.29 10.43
C GLN A 53 -12.78 -11.89 9.13
N ALA A 54 -12.26 -10.67 9.03
CA ALA A 54 -11.58 -10.22 7.82
C ALA A 54 -10.32 -11.06 7.56
N THR A 55 -10.21 -11.61 6.35
CA THR A 55 -9.10 -12.50 6.01
C THR A 55 -7.84 -11.67 5.74
N PRO A 56 -6.69 -11.95 6.39
CA PRO A 56 -5.46 -11.24 6.09
C PRO A 56 -5.11 -11.33 4.60
N LEU A 57 -4.67 -10.22 4.02
CA LEU A 57 -4.03 -10.25 2.71
C LEU A 57 -2.55 -10.57 2.91
N ASP A 58 -2.04 -11.49 2.09
CA ASP A 58 -0.66 -11.93 2.08
C ASP A 58 -0.18 -11.93 0.62
N VAL A 59 1.06 -11.51 0.41
CA VAL A 59 1.70 -11.42 -0.91
C VAL A 59 3.05 -12.10 -0.79
N THR A 60 3.23 -13.15 -1.59
CA THR A 60 4.52 -13.85 -1.70
C THR A 60 5.11 -13.55 -3.07
N ALA A 61 6.33 -13.03 -3.10
CA ALA A 61 7.07 -12.97 -4.35
C ALA A 61 7.59 -14.39 -4.68
N SER A 62 7.49 -14.78 -5.96
CA SER A 62 8.00 -16.07 -6.44
C SER A 62 8.99 -15.84 -7.57
N PRO A 63 10.18 -16.48 -7.56
CA PRO A 63 11.07 -16.46 -8.72
C PRO A 63 10.47 -17.31 -9.84
N GLY A 64 10.60 -16.87 -11.09
CA GLY A 64 10.80 -17.82 -12.18
C GLY A 64 12.09 -18.59 -11.87
N GLY A 65 12.00 -19.92 -11.79
CA GLY A 65 12.94 -20.76 -11.04
C GLY A 65 14.43 -20.49 -11.29
N ALA A 66 15.17 -20.29 -10.19
CA ALA A 66 16.58 -20.62 -10.08
C ALA A 66 16.82 -21.16 -8.67
N ARG A 67 17.35 -22.39 -8.59
CA ARG A 67 17.73 -23.05 -7.34
C ARG A 67 19.14 -22.63 -6.95
N THR A 68 19.35 -22.27 -5.69
CA THR A 68 20.67 -22.30 -5.03
C THR A 68 20.57 -23.08 -3.74
N ALA A 69 21.59 -23.90 -3.47
CA ALA A 69 21.65 -24.83 -2.35
C ALA A 69 21.94 -24.12 -1.01
N PRO A 70 21.50 -24.68 0.13
CA PRO A 70 21.71 -24.06 1.43
C PRO A 70 23.14 -24.25 1.95
N VAL A 71 23.68 -23.21 2.60
CA VAL A 71 24.93 -23.22 3.37
C VAL A 71 24.59 -23.59 4.83
N PRO A 72 25.36 -24.44 5.53
CA PRO A 72 25.06 -24.78 6.92
C PRO A 72 25.34 -23.60 7.87
N ALA A 73 24.36 -23.24 8.70
CA ALA A 73 24.55 -22.31 9.82
C ALA A 73 24.73 -23.09 11.13
N ALA A 74 25.69 -22.66 11.96
CA ALA A 74 25.94 -23.24 13.28
C ALA A 74 24.83 -22.85 14.29
N PRO A 75 24.54 -23.69 15.31
CA PRO A 75 23.52 -23.38 16.32
C PRO A 75 24.02 -22.31 17.31
N PRO A 76 23.18 -21.33 17.70
CA PRO A 76 23.57 -20.33 18.68
C PRO A 76 23.43 -20.82 20.12
N THR A 77 24.44 -20.54 20.96
CA THR A 77 24.38 -20.65 22.42
C THR A 77 23.92 -19.30 23.01
N ARG A 78 22.94 -19.32 23.93
CA ARG A 78 22.40 -18.11 24.59
C ARG A 78 22.65 -18.12 26.10
N VAL A 79 23.05 -16.96 26.62
CA VAL A 79 22.91 -16.57 28.04
C VAL A 79 22.01 -15.32 28.05
N PRO A 80 20.92 -15.27 28.84
CA PRO A 80 19.96 -14.18 28.78
C PRO A 80 20.44 -12.97 29.60
N PRO A 81 20.41 -11.74 29.07
CA PRO A 81 20.59 -10.54 29.87
C PRO A 81 19.27 -10.10 30.54
N THR A 82 19.37 -9.66 31.78
CA THR A 82 18.33 -9.00 32.58
C THR A 82 18.22 -7.52 32.20
N SER A 83 17.43 -7.25 31.15
CA SER A 83 16.59 -6.06 30.88
C SER A 83 16.20 -6.18 29.40
N PRO A 84 14.91 -6.35 29.04
CA PRO A 84 14.58 -6.53 27.63
C PRO A 84 14.66 -5.18 26.93
N THR A 85 15.76 -4.90 26.25
CA THR A 85 15.74 -3.94 25.14
C THR A 85 14.74 -4.47 24.12
N ALA A 86 13.86 -3.62 23.55
CA ALA A 86 12.89 -4.08 22.56
C ALA A 86 13.58 -4.53 21.25
N PHE A 87 14.87 -4.23 21.08
CA PHE A 87 15.71 -4.61 19.94
C PHE A 87 16.79 -5.65 20.29
N PRO A 88 17.01 -6.68 19.44
CA PRO A 88 16.21 -7.05 18.28
C PRO A 88 14.95 -7.86 18.68
N GLN A 89 13.95 -7.87 17.80
CA GLN A 89 12.72 -8.63 17.95
C GLN A 89 12.28 -9.15 16.58
N ALA A 90 11.77 -10.38 16.53
CA ALA A 90 11.33 -11.08 15.34
C ALA A 90 9.79 -11.19 15.20
N GLY A 91 8.96 -10.46 15.94
CA GLY A 91 7.49 -10.55 15.82
C GLY A 91 6.75 -10.66 17.16
N GLY A 92 7.19 -9.91 18.17
CA GLY A 92 6.54 -9.89 19.50
C GLY A 92 5.44 -8.83 19.57
N ALA A 93 4.48 -8.98 20.48
CA ALA A 93 3.52 -7.92 20.75
C ALA A 93 4.24 -6.66 21.28
N TRP A 94 3.86 -5.48 20.78
CA TRP A 94 4.40 -4.22 21.26
C TRP A 94 3.77 -3.83 22.59
N THR A 95 4.60 -3.59 23.62
CA THR A 95 4.15 -3.18 24.96
C THR A 95 4.70 -1.82 25.40
N GLY A 96 5.48 -1.15 24.56
CA GLY A 96 6.15 0.12 24.90
C GLY A 96 5.24 1.35 24.91
N GLY A 97 4.00 1.23 24.43
CA GLY A 97 3.09 2.38 24.34
C GLY A 97 3.52 3.39 23.28
N GLY A 98 3.40 4.69 23.58
CA GLY A 98 3.85 5.77 22.70
C GLY A 98 2.90 6.11 21.54
N ALA A 99 3.35 7.01 20.66
CA ALA A 99 2.59 7.49 19.52
C ALA A 99 2.25 6.37 18.53
N VAL A 100 3.14 5.42 18.29
CA VAL A 100 2.94 4.28 17.36
C VAL A 100 1.67 3.48 17.64
N VAL A 101 1.27 3.33 18.91
CA VAL A 101 0.02 2.61 19.27
C VAL A 101 -1.23 3.31 18.74
N LYS A 102 -1.15 4.64 18.55
CA LYS A 102 -2.25 5.46 18.04
C LYS A 102 -2.13 5.70 16.55
N THR A 103 -0.93 5.92 16.02
CA THR A 103 -0.72 6.20 14.60
C THR A 103 -0.87 4.96 13.74
N SER A 104 -0.48 3.78 14.24
CA SER A 104 -0.61 2.52 13.52
C SER A 104 -1.98 1.90 13.74
N GLY A 105 -2.51 1.24 12.71
CA GLY A 105 -3.84 0.66 12.77
C GLY A 105 -4.05 -0.48 11.78
N ARG A 106 -5.17 -1.17 11.95
CA ARG A 106 -5.65 -2.16 10.97
C ARG A 106 -6.37 -1.46 9.84
N VAL A 107 -6.15 -1.96 8.65
CA VAL A 107 -6.82 -1.56 7.42
C VAL A 107 -7.79 -2.67 7.06
N PHE A 108 -9.04 -2.33 6.76
CA PHE A 108 -10.07 -3.28 6.34
C PHE A 108 -10.69 -2.83 5.03
N PHE A 109 -10.94 -3.78 4.14
CA PHE A 109 -11.49 -3.49 2.82
C PHE A 109 -12.20 -4.71 2.21
N THR A 110 -12.92 -4.47 1.13
CA THR A 110 -13.48 -5.51 0.27
C THR A 110 -12.57 -5.69 -0.94
N PHE A 111 -12.10 -6.92 -1.13
CA PHE A 111 -11.29 -7.36 -2.25
C PHE A 111 -11.98 -8.56 -2.91
N GLN A 112 -12.27 -8.49 -4.20
CA GLN A 112 -12.93 -9.57 -4.96
C GLN A 112 -14.16 -10.17 -4.25
N GLY A 113 -15.01 -9.31 -3.66
CA GLY A 113 -16.24 -9.72 -2.99
C GLY A 113 -16.07 -10.28 -1.56
N ARG A 114 -14.84 -10.42 -1.05
CA ARG A 114 -14.57 -10.84 0.34
C ARG A 114 -14.02 -9.71 1.18
N THR A 115 -14.22 -9.79 2.49
CA THR A 115 -13.59 -8.90 3.47
C THR A 115 -12.14 -9.32 3.69
N ALA A 116 -11.23 -8.35 3.62
CA ALA A 116 -9.81 -8.55 3.79
C ALA A 116 -9.22 -7.51 4.75
N SER A 117 -8.03 -7.80 5.29
CA SER A 117 -7.32 -6.88 6.18
C SER A 117 -5.83 -6.77 5.88
N CYS A 118 -5.32 -5.57 6.13
CA CYS A 118 -3.92 -5.17 6.16
C CYS A 118 -3.65 -4.34 7.43
N SER A 119 -2.52 -3.65 7.46
CA SER A 119 -2.12 -2.62 8.40
C SER A 119 -1.80 -1.31 7.66
N GLY A 120 -1.68 -0.23 8.40
CA GLY A 120 -1.28 1.08 7.89
C GLY A 120 -0.88 2.02 9.01
N ASP A 121 -0.42 3.22 8.65
CA ASP A 121 0.01 4.23 9.61
C ASP A 121 -0.42 5.65 9.20
N SER A 122 -0.82 6.45 10.18
CA SER A 122 -1.10 7.88 10.02
C SER A 122 0.22 8.64 9.87
N ILE A 123 0.43 9.26 8.70
CA ILE A 123 1.67 10.00 8.39
C ILE A 123 1.42 11.49 8.26
N THR A 124 2.46 12.27 8.54
CA THR A 124 2.41 13.73 8.44
C THR A 124 2.05 14.12 7.01
N SER A 125 1.04 14.98 6.84
CA SER A 125 0.55 15.44 5.53
C SER A 125 -0.12 16.80 5.65
N GLN A 126 -0.19 17.57 4.55
CA GLN A 126 -0.84 18.90 4.54
C GLN A 126 -2.33 18.83 4.89
N ASN A 127 -3.06 17.83 4.39
CA ASN A 127 -4.47 17.62 4.71
C ASN A 127 -4.72 16.96 6.08
N GLY A 128 -3.66 16.54 6.80
CA GLY A 128 -3.74 15.85 8.09
C GLY A 128 -4.55 14.55 8.08
N SER A 129 -4.80 13.97 6.91
CA SER A 129 -5.77 12.88 6.70
C SER A 129 -5.20 11.75 5.83
N THR A 130 -3.88 11.61 5.76
CA THR A 130 -3.21 10.60 4.93
C THR A 130 -2.76 9.41 5.76
N VAL A 131 -3.16 8.22 5.32
CA VAL A 131 -2.64 6.93 5.77
C VAL A 131 -1.73 6.36 4.70
N ILE A 132 -0.56 5.85 5.06
CA ILE A 132 0.28 5.05 4.16
C ILE A 132 0.14 3.56 4.49
N THR A 133 0.20 2.74 3.45
CA THR A 133 0.06 1.28 3.50
C THR A 133 0.79 0.67 2.29
N ALA A 134 0.64 -0.63 2.05
CA ALA A 134 1.16 -1.29 0.86
C ALA A 134 0.23 -1.07 -0.34
N GLY A 135 0.77 -1.07 -1.55
CA GLY A 135 0.00 -0.95 -2.79
C GLY A 135 -1.07 -2.03 -2.91
N HIS A 136 -0.73 -3.28 -2.59
CA HIS A 136 -1.66 -4.40 -2.61
C HIS A 136 -2.81 -4.25 -1.59
N CYS A 137 -2.65 -3.42 -0.57
CA CYS A 137 -3.68 -3.10 0.43
C CYS A 137 -4.66 -2.00 -0.03
N VAL A 138 -4.47 -1.43 -1.22
CA VAL A 138 -5.41 -0.49 -1.87
C VAL A 138 -5.86 -0.94 -3.26
N LYS A 139 -5.00 -1.62 -4.01
CA LYS A 139 -5.29 -2.21 -5.32
C LYS A 139 -4.49 -3.49 -5.50
N TYR A 140 -5.12 -4.59 -5.91
CA TYR A 140 -4.41 -5.82 -6.21
C TYR A 140 -5.16 -6.65 -7.25
N GLN A 141 -4.45 -7.41 -8.07
CA GLN A 141 -5.00 -8.23 -9.16
C GLN A 141 -5.95 -7.43 -10.05
N GLY A 142 -5.50 -6.22 -10.46
CA GLY A 142 -6.24 -5.33 -11.35
C GLY A 142 -7.42 -4.56 -10.72
N ALA A 143 -7.81 -4.84 -9.47
CA ALA A 143 -8.97 -4.21 -8.84
C ALA A 143 -8.60 -3.29 -7.68
N TRP A 144 -9.19 -2.09 -7.67
CA TRP A 144 -9.19 -1.21 -6.50
C TRP A 144 -10.14 -1.77 -5.43
N HIS A 145 -9.71 -1.69 -4.17
CA HIS A 145 -10.53 -2.18 -3.07
C HIS A 145 -11.64 -1.19 -2.71
N THR A 146 -12.75 -1.72 -2.20
CA THR A 146 -13.92 -0.93 -1.80
C THR A 146 -14.16 -1.08 -0.29
N ASN A 147 -15.10 -0.32 0.28
CA ASN A 147 -15.38 -0.30 1.72
C ASN A 147 -14.08 -0.16 2.55
N TRP A 148 -13.14 0.67 2.09
CA TRP A 148 -11.82 0.78 2.71
C TRP A 148 -11.89 1.66 3.96
N ILE A 149 -11.48 1.13 5.11
CA ILE A 149 -11.37 1.87 6.37
C ILE A 149 -10.00 1.65 7.03
N PHE A 150 -9.54 2.67 7.75
CA PHE A 150 -8.42 2.60 8.67
C PHE A 150 -8.91 2.68 10.12
N VAL A 151 -8.42 1.79 10.99
CA VAL A 151 -8.77 1.73 12.41
C VAL A 151 -7.49 1.87 13.25
N PRO A 152 -7.11 3.11 13.61
CA PRO A 152 -5.95 3.37 14.44
C PRO A 152 -6.14 2.77 15.83
N GLY A 153 -5.07 2.19 16.39
CA GLY A 153 -5.09 1.55 17.70
C GLY A 153 -6.12 0.42 17.83
N TYR A 154 -6.43 -0.27 16.72
CA TYR A 154 -7.35 -1.40 16.71
C TYR A 154 -7.04 -2.40 17.82
N ASP A 155 -8.09 -2.88 18.50
CA ASP A 155 -7.98 -3.93 19.51
C ASP A 155 -9.19 -4.88 19.42
N ASN A 156 -9.00 -6.05 18.80
CA ASN A 156 -9.97 -7.14 18.75
C ASN A 156 -11.43 -6.75 18.38
N GLY A 157 -11.60 -5.85 17.42
CA GLY A 157 -12.89 -5.36 16.93
C GLY A 157 -13.30 -4.01 17.53
N ASN A 158 -12.58 -3.54 18.55
CA ASN A 158 -12.71 -2.19 19.07
C ASN A 158 -11.96 -1.19 18.18
N ALA A 159 -12.58 -0.02 18.02
CA ALA A 159 -12.04 1.10 17.26
C ALA A 159 -11.93 2.33 18.19
N PRO A 160 -10.94 2.35 19.12
CA PRO A 160 -10.88 3.36 20.19
C PRO A 160 -10.74 4.79 19.66
N TYR A 161 -10.18 4.96 18.46
CA TYR A 161 -10.05 6.23 17.77
C TYR A 161 -10.97 6.36 16.54
N GLY A 162 -11.99 5.51 16.45
CA GLY A 162 -12.97 5.49 15.36
C GLY A 162 -12.54 4.71 14.12
N GLN A 163 -13.48 4.60 13.17
CA GLN A 163 -13.26 3.99 11.86
C GLN A 163 -13.17 5.10 10.80
N TRP A 164 -12.02 5.20 10.13
CA TRP A 164 -11.71 6.27 9.19
C TRP A 164 -11.88 5.79 7.77
N ALA A 165 -13.01 6.09 7.15
CA ALA A 165 -13.31 5.66 5.80
C ALA A 165 -12.52 6.46 4.76
N ALA A 166 -11.91 5.77 3.79
CA ALA A 166 -11.22 6.44 2.70
C ALA A 166 -12.21 7.20 1.81
N THR A 167 -11.84 8.42 1.43
CA THR A 167 -12.47 9.19 0.34
C THR A 167 -11.72 9.00 -0.96
N LYS A 168 -10.43 8.67 -0.88
CA LYS A 168 -9.56 8.39 -2.03
C LYS A 168 -8.48 7.40 -1.64
N THR A 169 -8.23 6.40 -2.47
CA THR A 169 -7.07 5.53 -2.39
C THR A 169 -6.15 5.78 -3.58
N LEU A 170 -4.84 5.68 -3.37
CA LEU A 170 -3.80 5.90 -4.36
C LEU A 170 -2.74 4.81 -4.22
N ALA A 171 -2.05 4.50 -5.31
CA ALA A 171 -0.82 3.70 -5.27
C ALA A 171 0.26 4.43 -6.07
N THR A 172 1.51 3.96 -5.99
CA THR A 172 2.50 4.33 -7.01
C THR A 172 1.97 3.98 -8.40
N ASP A 173 2.37 4.76 -9.40
CA ASP A 173 1.88 4.57 -10.76
C ASP A 173 2.30 3.17 -11.30
N GLN A 174 3.49 2.71 -10.92
CA GLN A 174 4.05 1.39 -11.27
C GLN A 174 3.26 0.23 -10.64
N TRP A 175 2.88 0.36 -9.36
CA TRP A 175 2.01 -0.64 -8.74
C TRP A 175 0.62 -0.63 -9.38
N ALA A 176 0.06 0.56 -9.59
CA ALA A 176 -1.24 0.71 -10.21
C ALA A 176 -1.30 0.12 -11.63
N ALA A 177 -0.23 0.27 -12.41
CA ALA A 177 -0.15 -0.25 -13.76
C ALA A 177 0.13 -1.75 -13.83
N SER A 178 1.14 -2.23 -13.10
CA SER A 178 1.71 -3.57 -13.33
C SER A 178 2.04 -4.36 -12.07
N GLU A 179 1.68 -3.85 -10.89
CA GLU A 179 1.93 -4.55 -9.61
C GLU A 179 3.43 -4.86 -9.41
N ASP A 180 4.30 -3.91 -9.75
CA ASP A 180 5.75 -4.01 -9.51
C ASP A 180 6.04 -4.04 -8.01
N MET A 181 6.60 -5.16 -7.52
CA MET A 181 6.91 -5.36 -6.10
C MET A 181 7.81 -4.26 -5.51
N ASN A 182 8.75 -3.70 -6.29
CA ASN A 182 9.62 -2.61 -5.80
C ASN A 182 8.84 -1.33 -5.48
N MET A 183 7.60 -1.26 -5.96
CA MET A 183 6.75 -0.08 -5.92
C MET A 183 5.46 -0.35 -5.15
N ASP A 184 5.39 -1.41 -4.33
CA ASP A 184 4.23 -1.81 -3.53
C ASP A 184 3.89 -0.83 -2.39
N VAL A 185 3.55 0.41 -2.75
CA VAL A 185 3.23 1.51 -1.84
C VAL A 185 1.86 2.05 -2.19
N GLY A 186 1.01 2.12 -1.17
CA GLY A 186 -0.36 2.60 -1.24
C GLY A 186 -0.60 3.74 -0.25
N LEU A 187 -1.50 4.64 -0.57
CA LEU A 187 -1.97 5.69 0.32
C LEU A 187 -3.49 5.74 0.32
N ALA A 188 -4.07 6.17 1.43
CA ALA A 188 -5.47 6.50 1.54
C ALA A 188 -5.63 7.88 2.18
N VAL A 189 -6.47 8.72 1.57
CA VAL A 189 -6.98 9.93 2.20
C VAL A 189 -8.31 9.57 2.84
N VAL A 190 -8.42 9.81 4.14
CA VAL A 190 -9.61 9.45 4.93
C VAL A 190 -10.49 10.67 5.22
N ALA A 191 -11.80 10.42 5.34
CA ALA A 191 -12.76 11.46 5.69
C ALA A 191 -12.51 11.95 7.13
N PRO A 192 -12.70 13.26 7.43
CA PRO A 192 -12.76 13.74 8.80
C PRO A 192 -13.81 12.99 9.61
N LEU A 193 -13.51 12.70 10.87
CA LEU A 193 -14.41 12.05 11.79
C LEU A 193 -14.71 13.00 12.95
N ASN A 194 -16.00 13.24 13.22
CA ASN A 194 -16.46 14.16 14.27
C ASN A 194 -15.83 15.57 14.16
N GLY A 195 -15.69 16.07 12.93
CA GLY A 195 -15.14 17.40 12.65
C GLY A 195 -13.62 17.53 12.82
N ARG A 196 -12.89 16.43 13.03
CA ARG A 196 -11.42 16.43 13.16
C ARG A 196 -10.76 15.62 12.06
N THR A 197 -9.56 16.01 11.68
CA THR A 197 -8.70 15.20 10.80
C THR A 197 -8.13 13.99 11.56
N LEU A 198 -7.57 13.05 10.81
CA LEU A 198 -6.92 11.87 11.39
C LEU A 198 -5.76 12.29 12.31
N SER A 199 -4.87 13.15 11.81
CA SER A 199 -3.68 13.59 12.55
C SER A 199 -4.03 14.40 13.81
N GLN A 200 -5.12 15.17 13.80
CA GLN A 200 -5.63 15.84 15.00
C GLN A 200 -6.14 14.85 16.07
N THR A 201 -6.54 13.65 15.67
CA THR A 201 -7.09 12.63 16.57
C THR A 201 -6.01 11.71 17.12
N VAL A 202 -5.11 11.21 16.27
CA VAL A 202 -4.15 10.16 16.64
C VAL A 202 -2.68 10.59 16.52
N GLY A 203 -2.42 11.80 16.06
CA GLY A 203 -1.09 12.23 15.67
C GLY A 203 -0.69 11.66 14.31
N ALA A 204 0.56 11.85 13.95
CA ALA A 204 1.13 11.34 12.72
C ALA A 204 2.63 11.12 12.86
N GLN A 205 3.16 10.11 12.17
CA GLN A 205 4.59 9.84 12.13
C GLN A 205 5.30 10.70 11.09
N GLY A 206 6.60 10.89 11.27
CA GLY A 206 7.44 11.48 10.23
C GLY A 206 7.54 10.53 9.03
N ILE A 207 7.82 11.07 7.85
CA ILE A 207 8.06 10.26 6.64
C ILE A 207 9.30 10.77 5.92
N GLN A 208 10.09 9.84 5.39
CA GLN A 208 11.27 10.15 4.60
C GLN A 208 11.27 9.37 3.30
N PHE A 209 11.67 10.05 2.23
CA PHE A 209 11.91 9.50 0.90
C PHE A 209 13.39 9.62 0.56
N ASN A 210 13.86 8.79 -0.36
CA ASN A 210 15.23 8.73 -0.83
C ASN A 210 16.25 8.47 0.29
N GLY A 211 15.88 7.61 1.25
CA GLY A 211 16.73 7.23 2.38
C GLY A 211 17.90 6.31 1.99
N GLY A 212 18.70 5.91 2.98
CA GLY A 212 19.74 4.89 2.78
C GLY A 212 19.25 3.48 3.11
N TYR A 213 20.01 2.47 2.66
CA TYR A 213 19.85 1.07 3.09
C TYR A 213 20.69 0.78 4.34
N ASN A 214 20.56 -0.45 4.86
CA ASN A 214 21.39 -1.00 5.93
C ASN A 214 21.33 -0.19 7.23
N LYS A 215 20.11 0.03 7.73
CA LYS A 215 19.82 0.82 8.93
C LYS A 215 19.21 -0.05 10.03
N LYS A 216 19.28 0.39 11.27
CA LYS A 216 18.44 -0.15 12.34
C LYS A 216 17.01 0.32 12.12
N MET A 217 16.06 -0.59 12.07
CA MET A 217 14.66 -0.25 11.88
C MET A 217 13.74 -1.08 12.77
N TYR A 218 12.56 -0.52 13.02
CA TYR A 218 11.42 -1.21 13.60
C TYR A 218 10.32 -1.31 12.55
N SER A 219 9.72 -2.48 12.42
CA SER A 219 8.51 -2.68 11.63
C SER A 219 7.35 -3.02 12.56
N PHE A 220 6.18 -2.46 12.30
CA PHE A 220 4.95 -2.71 13.05
C PHE A 220 3.85 -3.24 12.14
N GLY A 221 2.88 -3.96 12.71
CA GLY A 221 1.68 -4.40 12.00
C GLY A 221 0.76 -5.26 12.84
N PHE A 222 -0.34 -5.70 12.24
CA PHE A 222 -1.34 -6.58 12.85
C PHE A 222 -1.41 -7.91 12.07
N PRO A 223 -0.40 -8.78 12.20
CA PRO A 223 -0.42 -10.11 11.58
C PRO A 223 -1.62 -10.90 12.07
N ALA A 224 -2.34 -11.57 11.17
CA ALA A 224 -3.61 -12.24 11.46
C ALA A 224 -3.71 -13.67 10.90
N ALA A 225 -2.58 -14.23 10.43
CA ALA A 225 -2.47 -15.65 10.18
C ALA A 225 -1.70 -16.32 11.32
N ALA A 226 -1.94 -17.61 11.54
CA ALA A 226 -1.34 -18.35 12.64
C ALA A 226 0.20 -18.21 12.65
N PRO A 227 0.83 -17.99 13.81
CA PRO A 227 0.26 -18.10 15.17
C PRO A 227 -0.44 -16.83 15.69
N TYR A 228 -0.61 -15.80 14.85
CA TYR A 228 -1.28 -14.55 15.21
C TYR A 228 -2.78 -14.58 14.86
N ASP A 229 -3.54 -13.67 15.47
CA ASP A 229 -5.00 -13.54 15.32
C ASP A 229 -5.44 -12.13 14.88
N GLY A 230 -4.48 -11.23 14.61
CA GLY A 230 -4.74 -9.85 14.20
C GLY A 230 -5.23 -8.94 15.32
N THR A 231 -5.28 -9.40 16.57
CA THR A 231 -5.84 -8.59 17.67
C THR A 231 -4.86 -7.58 18.25
N LYS A 232 -3.55 -7.81 18.09
CA LYS A 232 -2.49 -7.03 18.72
C LYS A 232 -1.60 -6.34 17.71
N LEU A 233 -1.09 -5.16 18.09
CA LEU A 233 0.05 -4.55 17.43
C LEU A 233 1.30 -5.38 17.72
N VAL A 234 1.90 -5.91 16.68
CA VAL A 234 3.13 -6.73 16.71
C VAL A 234 4.24 -5.93 16.06
N TYR A 235 5.48 -6.18 16.49
CA TYR A 235 6.63 -5.55 15.89
C TYR A 235 7.79 -6.51 15.65
N CYS A 236 8.59 -6.16 14.66
CA CYS A 236 9.91 -6.71 14.39
C CYS A 236 10.93 -5.58 14.46
N SER A 237 12.17 -5.87 14.81
CA SER A 237 13.23 -4.88 14.84
C SER A 237 14.58 -5.55 14.62
N ALA A 238 15.32 -5.09 13.62
CA ALA A 238 16.61 -5.67 13.24
C ALA A 238 17.47 -4.64 12.51
N ASN A 239 18.75 -4.98 12.30
CA ASN A 239 19.54 -4.33 11.27
C ASN A 239 18.99 -4.79 9.92
N THR A 240 18.62 -3.84 9.06
CA THR A 240 18.06 -4.16 7.75
C THR A 240 19.14 -4.42 6.72
N GLY A 241 18.77 -5.12 5.66
CA GLY A 241 19.56 -5.29 4.45
C GLY A 241 18.89 -4.64 3.24
N LYS A 242 19.50 -4.87 2.07
CA LYS A 242 18.89 -4.64 0.77
C LYS A 242 18.66 -5.99 0.10
N ASP A 243 17.47 -6.22 -0.45
CA ASP A 243 17.25 -7.40 -1.29
C ASP A 243 18.17 -7.34 -2.50
N PHE A 244 18.86 -8.44 -2.74
CA PHE A 244 19.75 -8.64 -3.87
C PHE A 244 19.27 -9.79 -4.77
N LEU A 245 18.11 -10.38 -4.46
CA LEU A 245 17.55 -11.51 -5.18
C LEU A 245 16.69 -11.04 -6.36
N LEU A 246 15.48 -10.50 -6.07
CA LEU A 246 14.51 -10.16 -7.12
C LEU A 246 14.05 -8.70 -7.07
N THR A 247 14.20 -8.02 -5.93
CA THR A 247 13.86 -6.61 -5.79
C THR A 247 15.04 -5.79 -5.31
N LYS A 248 14.83 -4.48 -5.12
CA LYS A 248 15.79 -3.55 -4.53
C LYS A 248 15.37 -3.15 -3.11
N ASP A 249 14.44 -3.89 -2.50
CA ASP A 249 13.72 -3.46 -1.31
C ASP A 249 14.53 -3.63 -0.02
N HIS A 250 14.04 -3.05 1.07
CA HIS A 250 14.58 -3.33 2.38
C HIS A 250 14.25 -4.76 2.81
N SER A 251 15.14 -5.38 3.58
CA SER A 251 14.90 -6.70 4.17
C SER A 251 15.18 -6.70 5.67
N MET A 252 14.40 -7.43 6.45
CA MET A 252 14.67 -7.68 7.86
C MET A 252 14.16 -9.05 8.31
N SER A 253 14.79 -9.61 9.35
CA SER A 253 14.24 -10.79 10.02
C SER A 253 12.95 -10.41 10.74
N CYS A 254 11.86 -11.09 10.41
CA CYS A 254 10.54 -10.83 10.94
C CYS A 254 9.60 -12.01 10.69
N ASN A 255 8.91 -12.45 11.74
CA ASN A 255 7.96 -13.55 11.72
C ASN A 255 6.51 -13.07 11.60
N MET A 256 6.26 -11.77 11.38
CA MET A 256 4.90 -11.30 11.12
C MET A 256 4.36 -11.95 9.85
N THR A 257 3.11 -12.38 9.90
CA THR A 257 2.40 -13.05 8.79
C THR A 257 1.48 -12.08 8.06
N GLY A 258 0.77 -12.57 7.03
CA GLY A 258 -0.32 -11.85 6.37
C GLY A 258 -1.23 -11.09 7.34
N GLY A 259 -1.66 -9.89 6.90
CA GLY A 259 -2.32 -8.89 7.75
C GLY A 259 -1.38 -7.81 8.28
N SER A 260 -0.08 -8.11 8.48
CA SER A 260 0.92 -7.08 8.81
C SER A 260 1.26 -6.17 7.63
N SER A 261 0.95 -6.59 6.41
CA SER A 261 1.16 -5.83 5.17
C SER A 261 0.68 -4.39 5.27
N GLY A 262 1.46 -3.44 4.77
CA GLY A 262 1.22 -2.02 4.88
C GLY A 262 1.59 -1.38 6.21
N GLY A 263 1.89 -2.18 7.24
CA GLY A 263 2.37 -1.68 8.51
C GLY A 263 3.74 -0.99 8.41
N PRO A 264 4.03 0.02 9.24
CA PRO A 264 5.11 0.97 8.99
C PRO A 264 6.49 0.41 9.36
N TRP A 265 7.53 0.84 8.63
CA TRP A 265 8.94 0.66 9.01
C TRP A 265 9.56 2.00 9.39
N PHE A 266 10.08 2.12 10.60
CA PHE A 266 10.67 3.33 11.14
C PHE A 266 12.19 3.26 11.25
N GLN A 267 12.86 4.33 10.81
CA GLN A 267 14.20 4.72 11.29
C GLN A 267 14.05 5.67 12.48
N ASP A 268 15.13 5.80 13.25
CA ASP A 268 15.23 6.72 14.40
C ASP A 268 14.04 6.60 15.37
N PHE A 269 13.54 5.36 15.52
CA PHE A 269 12.40 5.08 16.38
C PHE A 269 12.81 5.16 17.85
N ASP A 270 12.15 6.05 18.57
CA ASP A 270 12.30 6.20 20.01
C ASP A 270 11.23 5.37 20.72
N GLU A 271 11.65 4.28 21.37
CA GLU A 271 10.76 3.37 22.09
C GLU A 271 9.95 4.07 23.20
N SER A 272 10.46 5.18 23.76
CA SER A 272 9.80 5.90 24.85
C SER A 272 8.67 6.80 24.38
N THR A 273 8.86 7.49 23.26
CA THR A 273 7.86 8.38 22.68
C THR A 273 6.96 7.66 21.67
N GLY A 274 7.43 6.53 21.12
CA GLY A 274 6.80 5.81 20.02
C GLY A 274 6.80 6.61 18.71
N LEU A 275 7.70 7.58 18.57
CA LEU A 275 7.87 8.39 17.35
C LEU A 275 9.03 7.84 16.53
N GLY A 276 8.88 7.88 15.22
CA GLY A 276 9.94 7.54 14.29
C GLY A 276 9.72 8.17 12.91
N THR A 277 10.70 7.99 12.04
CA THR A 277 10.62 8.42 10.65
C THR A 277 10.31 7.21 9.78
N GLN A 278 9.11 7.17 9.21
CA GLN A 278 8.69 6.08 8.34
C GLN A 278 9.42 6.14 7.00
N VAL A 279 10.02 5.02 6.60
CA VAL A 279 10.85 4.90 5.40
C VAL A 279 10.45 3.73 4.50
N SER A 280 9.52 2.89 4.96
CA SER A 280 9.00 1.76 4.20
C SER A 280 7.69 1.24 4.83
N VAL A 281 7.14 0.17 4.26
CA VAL A 281 5.99 -0.60 4.76
C VAL A 281 6.27 -2.11 4.65
N ASN A 282 5.63 -2.94 5.46
CA ASN A 282 5.59 -4.39 5.22
C ASN A 282 4.93 -4.65 3.86
N SER A 283 5.55 -5.42 2.99
CA SER A 283 5.02 -5.68 1.66
C SER A 283 4.88 -7.18 1.39
N PHE A 284 5.99 -7.92 1.33
CA PHE A 284 5.96 -9.33 0.93
C PHE A 284 6.97 -10.18 1.68
N GLY A 285 6.82 -11.49 1.56
CA GLY A 285 7.81 -12.51 1.89
C GLY A 285 8.16 -13.40 0.69
N TYR A 286 9.22 -14.19 0.83
CA TYR A 286 9.55 -15.26 -0.13
C TYR A 286 9.24 -16.62 0.48
N ASN A 287 8.56 -17.50 -0.26
CA ASN A 287 8.25 -18.86 0.21
C ASN A 287 9.52 -19.67 0.56
N PHE A 288 10.61 -19.43 -0.14
CA PHE A 288 11.90 -20.11 0.07
C PHE A 288 12.80 -19.43 1.12
N LEU A 289 12.42 -18.24 1.61
CA LEU A 289 13.14 -17.51 2.65
C LEU A 289 12.15 -17.11 3.77
N PRO A 290 11.73 -18.07 4.61
CA PRO A 290 10.80 -17.80 5.69
C PRO A 290 11.38 -16.81 6.70
N ASN A 291 10.52 -16.23 7.53
CA ASN A 291 10.90 -15.34 8.64
C ASN A 291 11.67 -14.08 8.20
N THR A 292 11.45 -13.64 6.97
CA THR A 292 12.03 -12.42 6.41
C THR A 292 10.90 -11.60 5.80
N MET A 293 10.79 -10.35 6.23
CA MET A 293 9.85 -9.38 5.68
C MET A 293 10.60 -8.40 4.80
N PHE A 294 10.00 -8.08 3.66
CA PHE A 294 10.51 -7.10 2.72
C PHE A 294 9.60 -5.88 2.69
N GLY A 295 10.20 -4.72 2.46
CA GLY A 295 9.48 -3.46 2.38
C GLY A 295 10.07 -2.55 1.31
N PRO A 296 9.24 -1.95 0.45
CA PRO A 296 9.71 -1.19 -0.70
C PRO A 296 10.56 0.01 -0.30
N TYR A 297 11.56 0.31 -1.11
CA TYR A 297 12.33 1.53 -0.96
C TYR A 297 11.47 2.74 -1.30
N PHE A 298 11.35 3.70 -0.38
CA PHE A 298 10.62 4.95 -0.62
C PHE A 298 11.42 5.91 -1.51
N GLY A 299 11.44 5.65 -2.81
CA GLY A 299 12.08 6.48 -3.83
C GLY A 299 11.22 7.65 -4.32
N PRO A 300 11.61 8.29 -5.44
CA PRO A 300 10.86 9.39 -6.06
C PRO A 300 9.42 9.02 -6.43
N GLU A 301 9.17 7.78 -6.80
CA GLU A 301 7.85 7.25 -7.17
C GLU A 301 6.89 7.24 -5.97
N ALA A 302 7.36 6.73 -4.83
CA ALA A 302 6.63 6.78 -3.56
C ALA A 302 6.39 8.22 -3.11
N LYS A 303 7.38 9.11 -3.28
CA LYS A 303 7.23 10.54 -3.00
C LYS A 303 6.16 11.18 -3.89
N ALA A 304 6.12 10.88 -5.18
CA ALA A 304 5.13 11.41 -6.10
C ALA A 304 3.71 10.97 -5.72
N ALA A 305 3.52 9.71 -5.32
CA ALA A 305 2.24 9.21 -4.81
C ALA A 305 1.83 9.93 -3.51
N TYR A 306 2.78 10.13 -2.59
CA TYR A 306 2.57 10.89 -1.36
C TYR A 306 2.18 12.35 -1.65
N ASP A 307 2.87 13.05 -2.56
CA ASP A 307 2.59 14.43 -2.92
C ASP A 307 1.16 14.61 -3.48
N LYS A 308 0.71 13.65 -4.31
CA LYS A 308 -0.68 13.60 -4.79
C LYS A 308 -1.68 13.40 -3.64
N ALA A 309 -1.35 12.55 -2.66
CA ALA A 309 -2.23 12.22 -1.54
C ALA A 309 -2.34 13.36 -0.52
N GLN A 310 -1.22 13.98 -0.13
CA GLN A 310 -1.19 14.99 0.95
C GLN A 310 -1.96 16.27 0.61
N THR A 311 -2.22 16.53 -0.68
CA THR A 311 -2.94 17.70 -1.19
C THR A 311 -4.36 17.39 -1.67
N SER A 312 -4.79 16.13 -1.60
CA SER A 312 -6.14 15.69 -1.99
C SER A 312 -7.18 15.98 -0.91
#